data_AF-A0A261A916-F1
#
_entry.id   AF-A0A261A916-F1
#
_cell.length_a   1.000
_cell.length_b   1.000
_cell.length_c   1.000
_cell.angle_alpha   90.00
_cell.angle_beta   90.00
_cell.angle_gamma   90.00
#
_symmetry.space_group_name_H-M   'P 1'
#
loop_
_entity.id
_entity.type
_entity.pdbx_description
1 polymer ?
#
loop_
_entity_poly.entity_id
_entity_poly.type
_entity_poly.pdbx_seq_one_letter_code
_entity_poly.pdbx_strand_id
1 'polypeptide(L)'
;MSKEGDNTIKCQCHDESGEIVPCYDNVSCNCYWINQKMRSFQEKRNNCSYTEFSSFKPILFTGTHSHFYRHVGFACSELCGCKGNCTNNALLLPNKRLFPIEVFRNNEILGFGVRTLSMIPAGTPVMEFTGEIVGDQLTPGAHWDNGDYAYQISYRDDEQLRNLIKKLNFKPEYEKLIVKLSQKKYYIDPKVQGNVGRMACHSCASNLEWVRVFQKSLSPAHVHLVMVSMVNITAGTPLTIDYGATYTKQRFDSNCMCGSFACLNGPDAATYSKAMTLKLSMCHKTLYDAQIKEWRQVIKPAPVESNNEANNENNLPEIVEITEKS
;
A
#
# COMPACT_ATOMS: atom_id res chain seq x y z
N MET A 1 -1.24 30.71 11.96
CA MET A 1 -0.97 29.26 12.14
C MET A 1 0.01 29.13 13.32
N SER A 2 -0.26 28.24 14.29
CA SER A 2 0.14 28.34 15.72
C SER A 2 1.57 28.80 16.00
N LYS A 3 1.71 29.83 16.85
CA LYS A 3 2.94 30.55 17.22
C LYS A 3 3.85 29.81 18.22
N GLU A 4 3.85 28.47 18.23
CA GLU A 4 4.81 27.67 19.00
C GLU A 4 5.28 26.52 18.11
N GLY A 5 6.58 26.51 17.79
CA GLY A 5 7.18 25.53 16.90
C GLY A 5 7.22 24.14 17.52
N ASP A 6 6.11 23.42 17.43
CA ASP A 6 6.09 21.97 17.54
C ASP A 6 6.51 21.40 16.18
N ASN A 7 7.56 20.57 16.17
CA ASN A 7 8.06 19.88 14.98
C ASN A 7 7.12 18.75 14.50
N THR A 8 5.94 18.68 15.11
CA THR A 8 4.86 17.73 14.82
C THR A 8 3.82 18.37 13.91
N ILE A 9 3.54 17.73 12.79
CA ILE A 9 2.42 18.04 11.92
C ILE A 9 1.16 17.41 12.53
N LYS A 10 0.23 18.26 12.97
CA LYS A 10 -1.07 17.85 13.52
C LYS A 10 -2.19 18.83 13.14
N CYS A 11 -3.42 18.33 13.02
CA CYS A 11 -4.59 19.16 12.80
C CYS A 11 -5.24 19.58 14.13
N GLN A 12 -6.04 20.65 14.09
CA GLN A 12 -6.90 21.09 15.20
C GLN A 12 -8.38 20.76 14.97
N CYS A 13 -8.70 20.10 13.84
CA CYS A 13 -10.03 19.59 13.55
C CYS A 13 -10.47 18.66 14.67
N HIS A 14 -11.68 18.81 15.18
CA HIS A 14 -12.27 17.98 16.23
C HIS A 14 -13.78 17.94 15.98
N ASP A 15 -14.43 16.98 16.60
CA ASP A 15 -15.88 16.87 16.63
C ASP A 15 -16.29 16.48 18.06
N GLU A 16 -17.20 17.25 18.64
CA GLU A 16 -17.70 17.05 20.01
C GLU A 16 -18.75 15.93 20.08
N SER A 17 -19.36 15.57 18.95
CA SER A 17 -20.39 14.52 18.86
C SER A 17 -19.83 13.09 18.89
N GLY A 18 -18.50 12.93 18.76
CA GLY A 18 -17.84 11.62 18.69
C GLY A 18 -17.86 10.98 17.29
N GLU A 19 -18.40 11.66 16.29
CA GLU A 19 -18.40 11.21 14.89
C GLU A 19 -17.02 11.27 14.23
N ILE A 20 -16.93 10.70 13.02
CA ILE A 20 -15.71 10.71 12.21
C ILE A 20 -15.48 12.12 11.67
N VAL A 21 -14.36 12.74 12.04
CA VAL A 21 -14.04 14.10 11.61
C VAL A 21 -13.73 14.16 10.11
N PRO A 22 -14.33 15.07 9.31
CA PRO A 22 -14.12 15.12 7.86
C PRO A 22 -12.81 15.84 7.46
N CYS A 23 -11.67 15.35 7.95
CA CYS A 23 -10.37 15.99 7.72
C CYS A 23 -9.92 15.99 6.24
N TYR A 24 -10.26 14.98 5.43
CA TYR A 24 -9.77 14.81 4.05
C TYR A 24 -10.34 15.81 3.04
N ASP A 25 -11.38 16.55 3.41
CA ASP A 25 -11.95 17.61 2.58
C ASP A 25 -11.86 18.99 3.27
N ASN A 26 -11.29 19.02 4.49
CA ASN A 26 -11.14 20.23 5.27
C ASN A 26 -9.84 20.96 4.90
N VAL A 27 -9.95 22.04 4.13
CA VAL A 27 -8.81 22.88 3.71
C VAL A 27 -8.01 23.49 4.86
N SER A 28 -8.61 23.62 6.05
CA SER A 28 -7.94 24.09 7.27
C SER A 28 -7.22 22.97 8.04
N CYS A 29 -7.39 21.71 7.64
CA CYS A 29 -6.66 20.58 8.21
C CYS A 29 -5.21 20.57 7.72
N ASN A 30 -4.26 20.85 8.63
CA ASN A 30 -2.82 20.80 8.33
C ASN A 30 -2.39 19.45 7.74
N CYS A 31 -2.93 18.33 8.23
CA CYS A 31 -2.58 16.99 7.74
C CYS A 31 -3.08 16.76 6.30
N TYR A 32 -4.30 17.22 5.98
CA TYR A 32 -4.81 17.16 4.61
C TYR A 32 -4.04 18.10 3.67
N TRP A 33 -3.62 19.26 4.16
CA TRP A 33 -2.78 20.17 3.38
C TRP A 33 -1.46 19.50 2.95
N ILE A 34 -0.84 18.67 3.81
CA ILE A 34 0.33 17.88 3.42
C ILE A 34 -0.01 16.87 2.32
N ASN A 35 -1.13 16.15 2.44
CA ASN A 35 -1.60 15.26 1.37
C ASN A 35 -1.77 16.00 0.04
N GLN A 36 -2.34 17.22 0.05
CA GLN A 36 -2.47 18.04 -1.14
C GLN A 36 -1.11 18.40 -1.75
N LYS A 37 -0.09 18.70 -0.92
CA LYS A 37 1.27 18.95 -1.42
C LYS A 37 1.91 17.69 -1.99
N MET A 38 1.70 16.52 -1.39
CA MET A 38 2.21 15.25 -1.89
C MET A 38 1.57 14.82 -3.22
N ARG A 39 0.40 15.35 -3.60
CA ARG A 39 -0.16 15.14 -4.96
C ARG A 39 0.78 15.60 -6.07
N SER A 40 1.67 16.58 -5.81
CA SER A 40 2.65 17.01 -6.81
C SER A 40 3.75 15.97 -7.08
N PHE A 41 3.82 14.88 -6.30
CA PHE A 41 4.76 13.78 -6.54
C PHE A 41 4.21 12.83 -7.61
N GLN A 42 2.91 12.84 -7.83
CA GLN A 42 2.22 11.93 -8.72
C GLN A 42 2.31 12.40 -10.18
N GLU A 43 2.75 11.50 -11.05
CA GLU A 43 2.52 11.62 -12.50
C GLU A 43 1.32 10.76 -12.87
N LYS A 44 0.15 11.39 -12.89
CA LYS A 44 -1.11 10.74 -13.25
C LYS A 44 -1.24 10.60 -14.77
N ARG A 45 -1.98 9.58 -15.21
CA ARG A 45 -2.43 9.49 -16.60
C ARG A 45 -3.40 10.62 -16.97
N ASN A 46 -3.49 10.89 -18.27
CA ASN A 46 -4.50 11.81 -18.81
C ASN A 46 -5.90 11.34 -18.38
N ASN A 47 -6.77 12.30 -18.04
CA ASN A 47 -8.14 12.07 -17.60
C ASN A 47 -8.33 11.27 -16.30
N CYS A 48 -7.26 10.86 -15.61
CA CYS A 48 -7.37 10.31 -14.25
C CYS A 48 -7.29 11.40 -13.18
N SER A 49 -7.94 11.15 -12.04
CA SER A 49 -7.75 11.92 -10.80
C SER A 49 -6.40 11.58 -10.14
N TYR A 50 -6.01 12.38 -9.14
CA TYR A 50 -4.90 12.02 -8.26
C TYR A 50 -5.31 10.86 -7.35
N THR A 51 -4.37 9.98 -7.04
CA THR A 51 -4.54 8.96 -6.01
C THR A 51 -4.79 9.63 -4.66
N GLU A 52 -5.85 9.19 -3.99
CA GLU A 52 -6.27 9.68 -2.69
C GLU A 52 -5.76 8.79 -1.55
N PHE A 53 -5.42 9.42 -0.44
CA PHE A 53 -4.92 8.81 0.79
C PHE A 53 -5.89 9.12 1.95
N SER A 54 -7.16 8.77 1.74
CA SER A 54 -8.22 8.92 2.73
C SER A 54 -8.43 7.63 3.53
N SER A 55 -9.33 7.66 4.51
CA SER A 55 -9.60 6.49 5.36
C SER A 55 -10.48 5.42 4.76
N PHE A 56 -11.41 5.79 3.87
CA PHE A 56 -12.47 4.89 3.42
C PHE A 56 -12.55 4.71 1.91
N LYS A 57 -11.78 5.48 1.14
CA LYS A 57 -11.69 5.31 -0.32
C LYS A 57 -10.49 4.42 -0.67
N PRO A 58 -10.58 3.64 -1.76
CA PRO A 58 -9.46 2.84 -2.25
C PRO A 58 -8.29 3.73 -2.70
N ILE A 59 -7.07 3.28 -2.42
CA ILE A 59 -5.83 3.87 -2.94
C ILE A 59 -5.63 3.33 -4.36
N LEU A 60 -6.23 4.01 -5.34
CA LEU A 60 -6.13 3.62 -6.75
C LEU A 60 -4.93 4.30 -7.40
N PHE A 61 -3.98 3.51 -7.88
CA PHE A 61 -2.79 4.03 -8.54
C PHE A 61 -3.11 4.54 -9.95
N THR A 62 -2.93 5.84 -10.17
CA THR A 62 -3.26 6.47 -11.47
C THR A 62 -2.04 6.72 -12.36
N GLY A 63 -0.83 6.58 -11.81
CA GLY A 63 0.44 6.60 -12.55
C GLY A 63 0.89 5.24 -13.07
N THR A 64 1.96 5.24 -13.88
CA THR A 64 2.44 4.02 -14.58
C THR A 64 3.65 3.36 -13.92
N HIS A 65 4.40 4.06 -13.08
CA HIS A 65 5.65 3.58 -12.50
C HIS A 65 5.97 4.23 -11.15
N SER A 66 6.92 3.64 -10.43
CA SER A 66 7.55 4.20 -9.22
C SER A 66 6.56 4.56 -8.12
N HIS A 67 5.57 3.69 -7.86
CA HIS A 67 4.49 3.94 -6.91
C HIS A 67 5.01 4.34 -5.52
N PHE A 68 6.03 3.63 -5.04
CA PHE A 68 6.73 3.94 -3.78
C PHE A 68 7.16 5.41 -3.64
N TYR A 69 7.67 6.03 -4.71
CA TYR A 69 8.16 7.41 -4.69
C TYR A 69 7.07 8.44 -4.95
N ARG A 70 6.13 8.08 -5.84
CA ARG A 70 5.18 9.03 -6.42
C ARG A 70 3.85 9.06 -5.71
N HIS A 71 3.49 7.98 -5.03
CA HIS A 71 2.25 7.85 -4.29
C HIS A 71 2.63 7.81 -2.81
N VAL A 72 2.66 8.97 -2.18
CA VAL A 72 3.01 9.14 -0.77
C VAL A 72 1.84 9.83 -0.09
N GLY A 73 1.40 9.29 1.04
CA GLY A 73 0.31 9.82 1.83
C GLY A 73 0.79 10.45 3.15
N PHE A 74 -0.09 11.25 3.75
CA PHE A 74 0.06 11.77 5.10
C PHE A 74 -1.22 11.53 5.92
N ALA A 75 -1.11 10.81 7.03
CA ALA A 75 -2.24 10.49 7.90
C ALA A 75 -2.30 11.46 9.10
N CYS A 76 -3.53 11.76 9.54
CA CYS A 76 -3.77 12.27 10.88
C CYS A 76 -3.34 11.23 11.91
N SER A 77 -2.97 11.70 13.09
CA SER A 77 -2.46 10.91 14.20
C SER A 77 -3.32 11.05 15.46
N GLU A 78 -3.01 10.25 16.46
CA GLU A 78 -3.52 10.38 17.82
C GLU A 78 -3.19 11.73 18.47
N LEU A 79 -2.15 12.42 17.98
CA LEU A 79 -1.76 13.76 18.45
C LEU A 79 -2.58 14.89 17.83
N CYS A 80 -3.42 14.59 16.83
CA CYS A 80 -4.30 15.57 16.21
C CYS A 80 -5.55 15.82 17.06
N GLY A 81 -6.22 16.96 16.86
CA GLY A 81 -7.52 17.23 17.48
C GLY A 81 -8.57 16.15 17.18
N CYS A 82 -8.47 15.51 16.01
CA CYS A 82 -9.35 14.42 15.59
C CYS A 82 -8.95 13.06 16.15
N LYS A 83 -7.82 12.98 16.88
CA LYS A 83 -7.28 11.77 17.51
C LYS A 83 -7.09 10.58 16.55
N GLY A 84 -6.93 10.86 15.26
CA GLY A 84 -6.84 9.84 14.21
C GLY A 84 -8.18 9.21 13.79
N ASN A 85 -9.29 9.61 14.41
CA ASN A 85 -10.66 9.20 14.04
C ASN A 85 -11.25 10.19 13.03
N CYS A 86 -10.75 10.17 11.80
CA CYS A 86 -11.13 11.12 10.77
C CYS A 86 -11.02 10.52 9.38
N THR A 87 -11.48 11.24 8.35
CA THR A 87 -11.38 10.80 6.95
C THR A 87 -9.98 10.90 6.35
N ASN A 88 -9.01 11.55 7.03
CA ASN A 88 -7.62 11.72 6.58
C ASN A 88 -6.67 10.75 7.30
N ASN A 89 -6.97 9.46 7.31
CA ASN A 89 -6.14 8.44 7.95
C ASN A 89 -6.13 7.14 7.14
N ALA A 90 -5.24 7.04 6.16
CA ALA A 90 -5.06 5.84 5.33
C ALA A 90 -4.52 4.62 6.10
N LEU A 91 -4.09 4.80 7.35
CA LEU A 91 -3.64 3.72 8.24
C LEU A 91 -4.80 3.07 9.00
N LEU A 92 -6.02 3.62 8.91
CA LEU A 92 -7.16 3.13 9.67
C LEU A 92 -7.47 1.66 9.38
N LEU A 93 -7.58 1.27 8.10
CA LEU A 93 -7.93 -0.12 7.74
C LEU A 93 -6.81 -1.12 8.10
N PRO A 94 -5.51 -0.87 7.80
CA PRO A 94 -4.42 -1.70 8.28
C PRO A 94 -4.41 -1.89 9.80
N ASN A 95 -4.67 -0.82 10.56
CA ASN A 95 -4.69 -0.86 12.02
C ASN A 95 -5.88 -1.66 12.58
N LYS A 96 -7.01 -1.68 11.87
CA LYS A 96 -8.20 -2.46 12.25
C LYS A 96 -8.09 -3.93 11.88
N ARG A 97 -7.14 -4.33 11.03
CA ARG A 97 -6.89 -5.73 10.62
C ARG A 97 -8.16 -6.43 10.14
N LEU A 98 -8.90 -5.77 9.25
CA LEU A 98 -10.23 -6.22 8.80
C LEU A 98 -10.20 -7.54 8.03
N PHE A 99 -9.08 -7.84 7.36
CA PHE A 99 -8.95 -9.02 6.51
C PHE A 99 -8.24 -10.14 7.29
N PRO A 100 -8.88 -11.31 7.47
CA PRO A 100 -8.21 -12.44 8.08
C PRO A 100 -7.07 -12.93 7.18
N ILE A 101 -5.87 -13.02 7.77
CA ILE A 101 -4.65 -13.46 7.10
C ILE A 101 -4.19 -14.76 7.75
N GLU A 102 -3.81 -15.74 6.93
CA GLU A 102 -3.25 -17.01 7.34
C GLU A 102 -1.79 -17.09 6.91
N VAL A 103 -0.92 -17.52 7.82
CA VAL A 103 0.42 -18.00 7.48
C VAL A 103 0.30 -19.47 7.11
N PHE A 104 0.72 -19.83 5.91
CA PHE A 104 0.62 -21.20 5.40
C PHE A 104 1.99 -21.70 4.92
N ARG A 105 2.19 -23.02 4.93
CA ARG A 105 3.36 -23.62 4.28
C ARG A 105 3.12 -23.61 2.77
N ASN A 106 3.94 -22.87 2.03
CA ASN A 106 3.82 -22.78 0.57
C ASN A 106 4.32 -24.09 -0.07
N ASN A 107 5.60 -24.40 0.11
CA ASN A 107 6.19 -25.71 -0.22
C ASN A 107 7.51 -25.88 0.53
N GLU A 108 8.22 -26.99 0.28
CA GLU A 108 9.49 -27.27 0.93
C GLU A 108 10.56 -26.22 0.62
N ILE A 109 10.56 -25.67 -0.60
CA ILE A 109 11.58 -24.76 -1.12
C ILE A 109 11.30 -23.30 -0.73
N LEU A 110 10.07 -22.81 -0.95
CA LEU A 110 9.66 -21.43 -0.66
C LEU A 110 9.43 -21.19 0.83
N GLY A 111 9.23 -22.25 1.62
CA GLY A 111 8.95 -22.12 3.05
C GLY A 111 7.54 -21.62 3.32
N PHE A 112 7.42 -20.56 4.12
CA PHE A 112 6.14 -20.00 4.54
C PHE A 112 5.71 -18.84 3.64
N GLY A 113 4.41 -18.74 3.43
CA GLY A 113 3.75 -17.62 2.77
C GLY A 113 2.62 -17.05 3.64
N VAL A 114 2.05 -15.94 3.21
CA VAL A 114 0.76 -15.44 3.72
C VAL A 114 -0.29 -15.45 2.63
N ARG A 115 -1.53 -15.74 3.01
CA ARG A 115 -2.70 -15.66 2.12
C ARG A 115 -3.87 -15.02 2.86
N THR A 116 -4.81 -14.48 2.11
CA THR A 116 -6.06 -13.98 2.70
C THR A 116 -7.12 -15.07 2.78
N LEU A 117 -7.98 -15.03 3.79
CA LEU A 117 -9.14 -15.93 3.93
C LEU A 117 -10.46 -15.27 3.47
N SER A 118 -10.40 -14.01 3.03
CA SER A 118 -11.54 -13.25 2.55
C SER A 118 -11.19 -12.57 1.23
N MET A 119 -12.20 -12.08 0.52
CA MET A 119 -11.94 -11.21 -0.63
C MET A 119 -11.29 -9.89 -0.18
N ILE A 120 -10.27 -9.42 -0.90
CA ILE A 120 -9.69 -8.09 -0.75
C ILE A 120 -9.90 -7.31 -2.05
N PRO A 121 -10.71 -6.24 -2.06
CA PRO A 121 -10.90 -5.41 -3.24
C PRO A 121 -9.63 -4.65 -3.65
N ALA A 122 -9.46 -4.37 -4.93
CA ALA A 122 -8.36 -3.54 -5.44
C ALA A 122 -8.31 -2.16 -4.77
N GLY A 123 -7.10 -1.63 -4.55
CA GLY A 123 -6.84 -0.37 -3.86
C GLY A 123 -6.99 -0.42 -2.33
N THR A 124 -7.20 -1.59 -1.74
CA THR A 124 -7.30 -1.74 -0.28
C THR A 124 -5.93 -1.67 0.38
N PRO A 125 -5.70 -0.79 1.38
CA PRO A 125 -4.53 -0.87 2.26
C PRO A 125 -4.69 -2.06 3.22
N VAL A 126 -3.99 -3.16 2.93
CA VAL A 126 -4.20 -4.47 3.56
C VAL A 126 -3.51 -4.55 4.91
N MET A 127 -2.22 -4.22 4.96
CA MET A 127 -1.41 -4.31 6.17
C MET A 127 -0.24 -3.34 6.13
N GLU A 128 0.17 -2.86 7.29
CA GLU A 128 1.47 -2.22 7.48
C GLU A 128 2.57 -3.29 7.52
N PHE A 129 3.77 -2.97 7.06
CA PHE A 129 4.97 -3.78 7.26
C PHE A 129 5.77 -3.22 8.42
N THR A 130 5.78 -3.96 9.52
CA THR A 130 6.36 -3.49 10.78
C THR A 130 7.63 -4.25 11.11
N GLY A 131 8.60 -3.54 11.67
CA GLY A 131 9.82 -4.09 12.23
C GLY A 131 10.70 -3.00 12.82
N GLU A 132 11.95 -3.32 13.10
CA GLU A 132 12.91 -2.36 13.64
C GLU A 132 13.41 -1.43 12.54
N ILE A 133 13.42 -0.11 12.80
CA ILE A 133 14.01 0.85 11.86
C ILE A 133 15.52 0.87 12.09
N VAL A 134 16.26 0.39 11.10
CA VAL A 134 17.72 0.31 11.13
C VAL A 134 18.33 1.21 10.06
N GLY A 135 19.50 1.78 10.36
CA GLY A 135 20.22 2.68 9.46
C GLY A 135 21.10 1.94 8.44
N ASP A 136 22.17 2.62 7.98
CA ASP A 136 23.11 2.12 6.96
C ASP A 136 23.85 0.79 7.35
N GLN A 137 23.61 0.24 8.54
CA GLN A 137 24.19 -1.03 9.02
C GLN A 137 23.81 -2.26 8.15
N LEU A 138 22.70 -2.17 7.39
CA LEU A 138 22.27 -3.21 6.44
C LEU A 138 22.72 -2.93 4.99
N THR A 139 23.73 -2.08 4.77
CA THR A 139 24.24 -1.88 3.41
C THR A 139 24.86 -3.17 2.85
N PRO A 140 24.63 -3.49 1.55
CA PRO A 140 25.21 -4.67 0.92
C PRO A 140 26.73 -4.74 1.15
N GLY A 141 27.19 -5.85 1.75
CA GLY A 141 28.62 -6.12 1.99
C GLY A 141 29.09 -6.05 3.45
N ALA A 142 28.36 -5.41 4.38
CA ALA A 142 28.82 -5.32 5.78
C ALA A 142 28.18 -6.37 6.71
N HIS A 143 26.89 -6.67 6.57
CA HIS A 143 26.15 -7.68 7.36
C HIS A 143 24.87 -8.13 6.62
N TRP A 144 24.99 -8.37 5.30
CA TRP A 144 23.86 -8.63 4.40
C TRP A 144 23.12 -9.96 4.67
N ASP A 145 23.70 -10.89 5.45
CA ASP A 145 23.01 -12.12 5.88
C ASP A 145 21.75 -11.85 6.74
N ASN A 146 21.56 -10.61 7.21
CA ASN A 146 20.35 -10.16 7.89
C ASN A 146 19.34 -9.43 6.98
N GLY A 147 19.69 -9.17 5.71
CA GLY A 147 18.90 -8.35 4.79
C GLY A 147 17.73 -9.07 4.10
N ASP A 148 17.61 -10.39 4.25
CA ASP A 148 16.62 -11.22 3.54
C ASP A 148 15.15 -10.80 3.78
N TYR A 149 14.89 -10.05 4.86
CA TYR A 149 13.55 -9.57 5.19
C TYR A 149 13.43 -8.04 5.24
N ALA A 150 14.52 -7.30 5.04
CA ALA A 150 14.55 -5.87 5.30
C ALA A 150 14.12 -5.06 4.07
N TYR A 151 13.26 -4.07 4.28
CA TYR A 151 12.77 -3.18 3.21
C TYR A 151 13.24 -1.75 3.40
N GLN A 152 13.85 -1.17 2.37
CA GLN A 152 14.35 0.20 2.41
C GLN A 152 13.19 1.21 2.35
N ILE A 153 13.15 2.14 3.30
CA ILE A 153 12.07 3.14 3.44
C ILE A 153 12.50 4.57 3.04
N SER A 154 13.81 4.82 2.96
CA SER A 154 14.37 6.12 2.56
C SER A 154 15.46 5.96 1.52
N TYR A 155 15.52 6.89 0.57
CA TYR A 155 16.45 6.85 -0.55
C TYR A 155 17.14 8.20 -0.73
N ARG A 156 18.42 8.16 -1.11
CA ARG A 156 19.23 9.36 -1.35
C ARG A 156 18.62 10.27 -2.42
N ASP A 157 17.91 9.69 -3.37
CA ASP A 157 17.39 10.43 -4.53
C ASP A 157 15.94 10.90 -4.35
N ASP A 158 15.40 10.86 -3.11
CA ASP A 158 14.06 11.35 -2.78
C ASP A 158 14.00 12.90 -2.70
N GLU A 159 14.21 13.55 -3.84
CA GLU A 159 14.30 15.01 -3.93
C GLU A 159 12.95 15.68 -3.68
N GLN A 160 11.85 15.09 -4.15
CA GLN A 160 10.51 15.63 -3.97
C GLN A 160 10.14 15.73 -2.49
N LEU A 161 10.44 14.71 -1.68
CA LEU A 161 10.23 14.74 -0.23
C LEU A 161 11.08 15.84 0.43
N ARG A 162 12.36 15.98 0.05
CA ARG A 162 13.24 17.03 0.58
C ARG A 162 12.76 18.44 0.22
N ASN A 163 12.29 18.63 -1.02
CA ASN A 163 11.76 19.90 -1.48
C ASN A 163 10.43 20.24 -0.77
N LEU A 164 9.63 19.24 -0.39
CA LEU A 164 8.48 19.44 0.48
C LEU A 164 8.92 19.84 1.90
N ILE A 165 9.86 19.12 2.50
CA ILE A 165 10.38 19.40 3.85
C ILE A 165 10.82 20.86 3.99
N LYS A 166 11.60 21.39 3.02
CA LYS A 166 12.09 22.79 3.02
C LYS A 166 10.99 23.84 2.88
N LYS A 167 9.79 23.46 2.46
CA LYS A 167 8.62 24.34 2.34
C LYS A 167 7.75 24.32 3.60
N LEU A 168 8.04 23.45 4.55
CA LEU A 168 7.33 23.37 5.82
C LEU A 168 7.93 24.35 6.83
N ASN A 169 7.09 24.93 7.66
CA ASN A 169 7.51 25.89 8.68
C ASN A 169 8.03 25.18 9.95
N PHE A 170 9.03 24.31 9.79
CA PHE A 170 9.71 23.66 10.91
C PHE A 170 10.73 24.59 11.58
N LYS A 171 11.14 24.28 12.81
CA LYS A 171 12.29 24.95 13.41
C LYS A 171 13.54 24.68 12.54
N PRO A 172 14.40 25.68 12.27
CA PRO A 172 15.54 25.51 11.38
C PRO A 172 16.48 24.34 11.75
N GLU A 173 16.67 24.08 13.03
CA GLU A 173 17.46 22.95 13.52
C GLU A 173 16.82 21.59 13.19
N TYR A 174 15.49 21.51 13.34
CA TYR A 174 14.74 20.30 13.02
C TYR A 174 14.71 20.05 11.52
N GLU A 175 14.47 21.09 10.71
CA GLU A 175 14.53 20.98 9.25
C GLU A 175 15.90 20.44 8.79
N LYS A 176 17.00 21.04 9.27
CA LYS A 176 18.36 20.56 8.98
C LYS A 176 18.53 19.09 9.36
N LEU A 177 18.03 18.68 10.53
CA LEU A 177 18.08 17.30 10.99
C LEU A 177 17.31 16.35 10.06
N ILE A 178 16.04 16.62 9.77
CA ILE A 178 15.23 15.72 8.94
C ILE A 178 15.70 15.67 7.49
N VAL A 179 16.22 16.79 6.93
CA VAL A 179 16.89 16.79 5.62
C VAL A 179 18.12 15.89 5.66
N LYS A 180 18.97 16.02 6.68
CA LYS A 180 20.15 15.14 6.86
C LYS A 180 19.75 13.67 7.01
N LEU A 181 18.69 13.36 7.76
CA LEU A 181 18.19 12.00 7.92
C LEU A 181 17.64 11.46 6.59
N SER A 182 16.90 12.26 5.81
CA SER A 182 16.34 11.83 4.52
C SER A 182 17.40 11.45 3.47
N GLN A 183 18.66 11.87 3.66
CA GLN A 183 19.80 11.54 2.80
C GLN A 183 20.49 10.22 3.18
N LYS A 184 20.06 9.55 4.25
CA LYS A 184 20.58 8.24 4.66
C LYS A 184 19.65 7.12 4.21
N LYS A 185 20.16 5.88 4.16
CA LYS A 185 19.33 4.70 3.92
C LYS A 185 18.85 4.17 5.28
N TYR A 186 17.54 4.02 5.37
CA TYR A 186 16.88 3.34 6.47
C TYR A 186 16.10 2.16 5.92
N TYR A 187 16.00 1.13 6.73
CA TYR A 187 15.29 -0.09 6.44
C TYR A 187 14.33 -0.42 7.60
N ILE A 188 13.21 -1.06 7.29
CA ILE A 188 12.42 -1.80 8.28
C ILE A 188 12.93 -3.24 8.24
N ASP A 189 13.51 -3.70 9.35
CA ASP A 189 13.99 -5.07 9.54
C ASP A 189 13.04 -5.84 10.47
N PRO A 190 12.24 -6.79 9.95
CA PRO A 190 11.32 -7.58 10.76
C PRO A 190 11.95 -8.88 11.29
N LYS A 191 13.27 -9.05 11.25
CA LYS A 191 13.95 -10.32 11.59
C LYS A 191 13.70 -10.74 13.04
N VAL A 192 13.88 -9.82 13.99
CA VAL A 192 13.70 -10.08 15.43
C VAL A 192 12.29 -9.72 15.88
N GLN A 193 11.81 -8.54 15.47
CA GLN A 193 10.46 -8.07 15.77
C GLN A 193 9.80 -7.62 14.48
N GLY A 194 8.65 -8.20 14.15
CA GLY A 194 7.87 -7.80 12.99
C GLY A 194 6.54 -8.53 12.94
N ASN A 195 5.64 -8.08 12.07
CA ASN A 195 4.33 -8.70 11.91
C ASN A 195 4.35 -9.79 10.83
N VAL A 196 3.18 -10.38 10.58
CA VAL A 196 3.00 -11.45 9.59
C VAL A 196 3.37 -11.04 8.15
N GLY A 197 3.44 -9.74 7.84
CA GLY A 197 3.83 -9.24 6.53
C GLY A 197 5.23 -9.68 6.10
N ARG A 198 6.12 -10.00 7.05
CA ARG A 198 7.45 -10.59 6.79
C ARG A 198 7.44 -11.92 6.07
N MET A 199 6.29 -12.60 6.03
CA MET A 199 6.12 -13.90 5.36
C MET A 199 5.58 -13.76 3.94
N ALA A 200 5.31 -12.53 3.45
CA ALA A 200 4.82 -12.33 2.09
C ALA A 200 5.90 -12.72 1.07
N CYS A 201 5.61 -13.68 0.21
CA CYS A 201 6.57 -14.17 -0.78
C CYS A 201 6.74 -13.18 -1.95
N HIS A 202 7.84 -13.34 -2.68
CA HIS A 202 8.06 -12.60 -3.92
C HIS A 202 7.11 -13.05 -5.04
N SER A 203 6.65 -12.08 -5.85
CA SER A 203 6.16 -12.33 -7.21
C SER A 203 6.64 -11.25 -8.17
N CYS A 204 7.04 -11.64 -9.39
CA CYS A 204 7.38 -10.69 -10.46
C CYS A 204 6.16 -9.95 -11.00
N ALA A 205 4.95 -10.49 -10.78
CA ALA A 205 3.70 -9.77 -10.90
C ALA A 205 2.97 -9.85 -9.55
N SER A 206 3.41 -9.04 -8.59
CA SER A 206 2.81 -8.99 -7.25
C SER A 206 1.36 -8.51 -7.29
N ASN A 207 0.57 -8.96 -6.31
CA ASN A 207 -0.80 -8.47 -6.08
C ASN A 207 -0.87 -7.39 -5.00
N LEU A 208 0.25 -7.12 -4.31
CA LEU A 208 0.43 -5.98 -3.40
C LEU A 208 1.54 -5.05 -3.91
N GLU A 209 1.37 -3.76 -3.66
CA GLU A 209 2.33 -2.70 -3.95
C GLU A 209 2.63 -1.88 -2.68
N TRP A 210 3.86 -1.38 -2.60
CA TRP A 210 4.34 -0.61 -1.47
C TRP A 210 3.96 0.86 -1.56
N VAL A 211 3.47 1.39 -0.44
CA VAL A 211 3.11 2.79 -0.33
C VAL A 211 3.60 3.37 0.99
N ARG A 212 4.13 4.59 0.94
CA ARG A 212 4.59 5.31 2.13
C ARG A 212 3.48 6.20 2.64
N VAL A 213 3.13 6.05 3.91
CA VAL A 213 2.19 6.93 4.59
C VAL A 213 2.90 7.53 5.80
N PHE A 214 3.15 8.83 5.76
CA PHE A 214 3.76 9.54 6.88
C PHE A 214 2.71 9.92 7.91
N GLN A 215 3.12 9.98 9.17
CA GLN A 215 2.27 10.44 10.27
C GLN A 215 3.11 11.23 11.26
N LYS A 216 2.59 12.31 11.86
CA LYS A 216 3.28 13.19 12.83
C LYS A 216 4.44 14.02 12.26
N SER A 217 5.29 13.48 11.39
CA SER A 217 6.36 14.22 10.71
C SER A 217 6.74 13.54 9.39
N LEU A 218 7.74 14.08 8.68
CA LEU A 218 8.30 13.54 7.43
C LEU A 218 9.68 12.88 7.63
N SER A 219 10.06 12.58 8.88
CA SER A 219 11.31 11.87 9.13
C SER A 219 11.16 10.37 8.84
N PRO A 220 12.26 9.64 8.58
CA PRO A 220 12.22 8.19 8.37
C PRO A 220 11.63 7.39 9.55
N ALA A 221 11.62 7.94 10.77
CA ALA A 221 10.99 7.30 11.93
C ALA A 221 9.46 7.40 11.94
N HIS A 222 8.89 8.21 11.05
CA HIS A 222 7.47 8.55 10.99
C HIS A 222 6.79 8.04 9.71
N VAL A 223 7.50 7.23 8.93
CA VAL A 223 6.93 6.60 7.74
C VAL A 223 6.36 5.24 8.11
N HIS A 224 5.14 4.99 7.68
CA HIS A 224 4.52 3.68 7.70
C HIS A 224 4.59 3.11 6.28
N LEU A 225 5.16 1.92 6.15
CA LEU A 225 5.22 1.20 4.89
C LEU A 225 4.00 0.29 4.78
N VAL A 226 3.10 0.58 3.84
CA VAL A 226 1.79 -0.09 3.73
C VAL A 226 1.73 -0.89 2.43
N MET A 227 1.23 -2.13 2.53
CA MET A 227 0.91 -2.98 1.39
C MET A 227 -0.51 -2.69 0.89
N VAL A 228 -0.63 -2.25 -0.35
CA VAL A 228 -1.92 -1.94 -0.99
C VAL A 228 -2.20 -2.94 -2.11
N SER A 229 -3.39 -3.51 -2.16
CA SER A 229 -3.78 -4.45 -3.20
C SER A 229 -3.89 -3.80 -4.56
N MET A 230 -3.22 -4.36 -5.57
CA MET A 230 -3.24 -3.87 -6.95
C MET A 230 -4.45 -4.37 -7.74
N VAL A 231 -5.04 -5.47 -7.31
CA VAL A 231 -6.17 -6.14 -7.95
C VAL A 231 -7.12 -6.70 -6.89
N ASN A 232 -8.29 -7.18 -7.31
CA ASN A 232 -9.15 -7.98 -6.45
C ASN A 232 -8.44 -9.30 -6.14
N ILE A 233 -8.36 -9.67 -4.86
CA ILE A 233 -7.71 -10.88 -4.38
C ILE A 233 -8.80 -11.77 -3.77
N THR A 234 -8.98 -12.98 -4.28
CA THR A 234 -9.94 -13.95 -3.72
C THR A 234 -9.38 -14.64 -2.48
N ALA A 235 -10.29 -15.16 -1.64
CA ALA A 235 -9.91 -16.01 -0.52
C ALA A 235 -9.05 -17.20 -0.97
N GLY A 236 -8.04 -17.54 -0.17
CA GLY A 236 -7.06 -18.59 -0.46
C GLY A 236 -5.87 -18.13 -1.33
N THR A 237 -5.94 -16.94 -1.97
CA THR A 237 -4.86 -16.45 -2.83
C THR A 237 -3.66 -15.98 -1.98
N PRO A 238 -2.43 -16.43 -2.28
CA PRO A 238 -1.23 -15.92 -1.65
C PRO A 238 -1.04 -14.41 -1.86
N LEU A 239 -0.69 -13.71 -0.79
CA LEU A 239 -0.31 -12.31 -0.82
C LEU A 239 1.18 -12.19 -1.14
N THR A 240 1.49 -11.46 -2.20
CA THR A 240 2.84 -11.38 -2.77
C THR A 240 3.24 -9.94 -3.01
N ILE A 241 4.53 -9.68 -2.90
CA ILE A 241 5.17 -8.37 -3.05
C ILE A 241 6.34 -8.49 -4.04
N ASP A 242 6.73 -7.37 -4.65
CA ASP A 242 8.00 -7.32 -5.37
C ASP A 242 9.14 -7.07 -4.36
N TYR A 243 10.13 -7.97 -4.34
CA TYR A 243 11.30 -7.86 -3.46
C TYR A 243 12.31 -6.85 -4.02
N GLY A 244 12.12 -6.41 -5.27
CA GLY A 244 12.96 -5.45 -5.95
C GLY A 244 14.12 -6.11 -6.70
N ALA A 245 14.45 -5.54 -7.85
CA ALA A 245 15.43 -6.08 -8.79
C ALA A 245 16.82 -6.33 -8.18
N THR A 246 17.26 -5.49 -7.23
CA THR A 246 18.56 -5.67 -6.56
C THR A 246 18.58 -6.97 -5.77
N TYR A 247 17.55 -7.23 -4.97
CA TYR A 247 17.46 -8.43 -4.14
C TYR A 247 17.32 -9.68 -5.01
N THR A 248 16.39 -9.66 -5.96
CA THR A 248 16.11 -10.82 -6.81
C THR A 248 17.32 -11.19 -7.67
N LYS A 249 18.05 -10.22 -8.22
CA LYS A 249 19.28 -10.47 -8.99
C LYS A 249 20.39 -11.08 -8.13
N GLN A 250 20.54 -10.64 -6.88
CA GLN A 250 21.59 -11.14 -5.98
C GLN A 250 21.26 -12.51 -5.38
N ARG A 251 19.99 -12.74 -5.03
CA ARG A 251 19.60 -13.88 -4.19
C ARG A 251 18.99 -15.04 -4.96
N PHE A 252 18.30 -14.77 -6.06
CA PHE A 252 17.63 -15.83 -6.81
C PHE A 252 18.55 -16.49 -7.84
N ASP A 253 19.64 -15.84 -8.26
CA ASP A 253 20.56 -16.37 -9.29
C ASP A 253 19.82 -16.96 -10.50
N SER A 254 18.81 -16.23 -10.99
CA SER A 254 17.88 -16.65 -12.07
C SER A 254 16.90 -17.79 -11.73
N ASN A 255 16.79 -18.21 -10.47
CA ASN A 255 15.88 -19.26 -9.99
C ASN A 255 14.67 -18.67 -9.23
N CYS A 256 13.92 -17.77 -9.88
CA CYS A 256 12.67 -17.27 -9.30
C CYS A 256 11.56 -18.32 -9.47
N MET A 257 10.95 -18.74 -8.35
CA MET A 257 9.87 -19.73 -8.33
C MET A 257 8.50 -19.11 -8.05
N CYS A 258 8.29 -17.85 -8.42
CA CYS A 258 7.00 -17.18 -8.14
C CYS A 258 5.82 -17.74 -8.95
N GLY A 259 6.09 -18.46 -10.05
CA GLY A 259 5.07 -19.05 -10.92
C GLY A 259 4.17 -18.03 -11.64
N SER A 260 4.44 -16.73 -11.53
CA SER A 260 3.63 -15.70 -12.18
C SER A 260 3.81 -15.70 -13.70
N PHE A 261 2.77 -15.29 -14.43
CA PHE A 261 2.79 -15.17 -15.90
C PHE A 261 3.87 -14.22 -16.42
N ALA A 262 4.34 -13.29 -15.58
CA ALA A 262 5.38 -12.32 -15.88
C ALA A 262 6.67 -12.58 -15.08
N CYS A 263 6.91 -13.85 -14.69
CA CYS A 263 8.16 -14.22 -14.06
C CYS A 263 9.34 -13.82 -14.96
N LEU A 264 10.29 -13.07 -14.41
CA LEU A 264 11.48 -12.62 -15.16
C LEU A 264 12.45 -13.77 -15.51
N ASN A 265 12.22 -14.95 -14.92
CA ASN A 265 12.92 -16.20 -15.24
C ASN A 265 11.98 -17.22 -15.91
N GLY A 266 10.76 -16.81 -16.28
CA GLY A 266 9.77 -17.65 -16.95
C GLY A 266 9.90 -17.64 -18.48
N PRO A 267 9.10 -18.46 -19.18
CA PRO A 267 9.14 -18.55 -20.65
C PRO A 267 8.83 -17.22 -21.35
N ASP A 268 7.95 -16.40 -20.75
CA ASP A 268 7.53 -15.11 -21.31
C ASP A 268 8.36 -13.91 -20.79
N ALA A 269 9.52 -14.16 -20.16
CA ALA A 269 10.35 -13.12 -19.57
C ALA A 269 10.70 -12.01 -20.57
N ALA A 270 10.99 -12.34 -21.83
CA ALA A 270 11.29 -11.35 -22.86
C ALA A 270 10.13 -10.35 -23.07
N THR A 271 8.88 -10.83 -23.01
CA THR A 271 7.66 -10.03 -23.17
C THR A 271 7.43 -9.09 -21.99
N TYR A 272 7.69 -9.56 -20.77
CA TYR A 272 7.33 -8.86 -19.54
C TYR A 272 8.50 -8.15 -18.84
N SER A 273 9.74 -8.37 -19.26
CA SER A 273 10.95 -7.76 -18.66
C SER A 273 10.94 -6.24 -18.61
N LYS A 274 10.19 -5.59 -19.49
CA LYS A 274 10.01 -4.14 -19.57
C LYS A 274 8.58 -3.69 -19.27
N ALA A 275 7.72 -4.61 -18.81
CA ALA A 275 6.35 -4.28 -18.48
C ALA A 275 6.32 -3.37 -17.24
N MET A 276 5.60 -2.26 -17.36
CA MET A 276 5.35 -1.36 -16.23
C MET A 276 4.34 -1.99 -15.27
N THR A 277 4.37 -1.61 -13.98
CA THR A 277 3.45 -2.12 -12.95
C THR A 277 1.98 -2.01 -13.38
N LEU A 278 1.60 -0.92 -14.05
CA LEU A 278 0.24 -0.75 -14.57
C LEU A 278 -0.13 -1.80 -15.64
N LYS A 279 0.80 -2.15 -16.52
CA LYS A 279 0.56 -3.18 -17.54
C LYS A 279 0.34 -4.54 -16.86
N LEU A 280 1.15 -4.85 -15.84
CA LEU A 280 1.00 -6.07 -15.06
C LEU A 280 -0.33 -6.12 -14.30
N SER A 281 -0.79 -5.00 -13.72
CA SER A 281 -2.08 -4.95 -13.02
C SER A 281 -3.27 -5.11 -13.98
N MET A 282 -3.19 -4.58 -15.20
CA MET A 282 -4.17 -4.83 -16.25
C MET A 282 -4.22 -6.32 -16.64
N CYS A 283 -3.05 -6.96 -16.81
CA CYS A 283 -2.98 -8.40 -17.06
C CYS A 283 -3.60 -9.22 -15.91
N HIS A 284 -3.29 -8.87 -14.66
CA HIS A 284 -3.92 -9.49 -13.49
C HIS A 284 -5.43 -9.35 -13.50
N LYS A 285 -5.96 -8.16 -13.80
CA LYS A 285 -7.41 -7.94 -13.90
C LYS A 285 -8.03 -8.86 -14.95
N THR A 286 -7.45 -8.94 -16.14
CA THR A 286 -7.94 -9.82 -17.21
C THR A 286 -7.93 -11.29 -16.79
N LEU A 287 -6.85 -11.74 -16.15
CA LEU A 287 -6.75 -13.12 -15.63
C LEU A 287 -7.81 -13.40 -14.56
N TYR A 288 -8.00 -12.46 -13.63
CA TYR A 288 -9.02 -12.56 -12.60
C TYR A 288 -10.43 -12.63 -13.21
N ASP A 289 -10.76 -11.75 -14.16
CA ASP A 289 -12.08 -11.70 -14.79
C ASP A 289 -12.37 -13.01 -15.56
N ALA A 290 -11.34 -13.62 -16.17
CA ALA A 290 -11.44 -14.94 -16.80
C ALA A 290 -11.67 -16.06 -15.76
N GLN A 291 -10.88 -16.10 -14.70
CA GLN A 291 -11.02 -17.09 -13.62
C GLN A 291 -12.39 -17.03 -12.95
N ILE A 292 -12.91 -15.83 -12.68
CA ILE A 292 -14.25 -15.66 -12.11
C ILE A 292 -15.32 -16.14 -13.07
N LYS A 293 -15.19 -15.90 -14.37
CA LYS A 293 -16.14 -16.40 -15.37
C LYS A 293 -16.19 -17.92 -15.38
N GLU A 294 -15.04 -18.58 -15.34
CA GLU A 294 -14.96 -20.05 -15.23
C GLU A 294 -15.55 -20.55 -13.91
N TRP A 295 -15.19 -19.93 -12.79
CA TRP A 295 -15.69 -20.29 -11.47
C TRP A 295 -17.23 -20.21 -11.38
N ARG A 296 -17.82 -19.16 -11.96
CA ARG A 296 -19.28 -18.98 -12.05
C ARG A 296 -19.98 -20.06 -12.89
N GLN A 297 -19.29 -20.70 -13.83
CA GLN A 297 -19.85 -21.81 -14.61
C GLN A 297 -19.85 -23.12 -13.82
N VAL A 298 -18.90 -23.29 -12.89
CA VAL A 298 -18.75 -24.51 -12.09
C VAL A 298 -19.66 -24.49 -10.86
N ILE A 299 -19.88 -23.32 -10.26
CA ILE A 299 -20.86 -23.17 -9.18
C ILE A 299 -22.27 -23.15 -9.78
N LYS A 300 -22.97 -24.27 -9.68
CA LYS A 300 -24.43 -24.25 -9.78
C LYS A 300 -24.95 -23.43 -8.60
N PRO A 301 -25.80 -22.42 -8.80
CA PRO A 301 -26.56 -21.86 -7.69
C PRO A 301 -27.26 -23.03 -6.99
N ALA A 302 -27.27 -23.03 -5.65
CA ALA A 302 -28.05 -24.01 -4.91
C ALA A 302 -29.47 -24.02 -5.51
N PRO A 303 -30.07 -25.20 -5.77
CA PRO A 303 -31.45 -25.24 -6.22
C PRO A 303 -32.26 -24.43 -5.23
N VAL A 304 -32.89 -23.36 -5.71
CA VAL A 304 -33.83 -22.58 -4.92
C VAL A 304 -34.93 -23.57 -4.57
N GLU A 305 -34.97 -24.03 -3.32
CA GLU A 305 -36.12 -24.77 -2.82
C GLU A 305 -37.32 -23.85 -3.03
N SER A 306 -38.23 -24.28 -3.90
CA SER A 306 -39.48 -23.60 -4.17
C SER A 306 -40.36 -23.69 -2.93
N ASN A 307 -40.05 -22.88 -1.92
CA ASN A 307 -41.02 -22.54 -0.90
C ASN A 307 -42.03 -21.63 -1.58
N ASN A 308 -43.20 -22.21 -1.88
CA ASN A 308 -44.40 -21.51 -2.26
C ASN A 308 -44.82 -20.57 -1.13
N GLU A 309 -44.18 -19.41 -1.02
CA GLU A 309 -44.75 -18.25 -0.36
C GLU A 309 -44.48 -17.05 -1.27
N ALA A 310 -45.53 -16.67 -2.00
CA ALA A 310 -45.61 -15.45 -2.77
C ALA A 310 -45.16 -14.27 -1.91
N ASN A 311 -44.10 -13.55 -2.28
CA ASN A 311 -43.86 -12.17 -1.85
C ASN A 311 -42.76 -11.47 -2.69
N ASN A 312 -43.21 -10.49 -3.48
CA ASN A 312 -42.47 -9.32 -3.99
C ASN A 312 -41.10 -9.53 -4.65
N GLU A 313 -41.11 -9.92 -5.92
CA GLU A 313 -40.07 -9.56 -6.90
C GLU A 313 -40.09 -8.03 -7.11
N ASN A 314 -39.39 -7.26 -6.28
CA ASN A 314 -39.04 -5.86 -6.58
C ASN A 314 -37.94 -5.25 -5.69
N ASN A 315 -37.06 -6.05 -5.06
CA ASN A 315 -35.99 -5.48 -4.22
C ASN A 315 -34.69 -6.31 -4.27
N LEU A 316 -34.13 -6.51 -5.47
CA LEU A 316 -32.69 -6.74 -5.61
C LEU A 316 -32.03 -5.37 -5.80
N PRO A 317 -31.01 -5.00 -5.00
CA PRO A 317 -30.31 -3.75 -5.22
C PRO A 317 -29.64 -3.79 -6.60
N GLU A 318 -30.01 -2.84 -7.45
CA GLU A 318 -29.34 -2.58 -8.74
C GLU A 318 -27.83 -2.45 -8.50
N ILE A 319 -27.07 -3.35 -9.12
CA ILE A 319 -25.63 -3.16 -9.29
C ILE A 319 -25.49 -1.97 -10.24
N VAL A 320 -25.16 -0.81 -9.69
CA VAL A 320 -24.84 0.38 -10.49
C VAL A 320 -23.57 0.09 -11.29
N GLU A 321 -23.74 -0.30 -12.55
CA GLU A 321 -22.67 -0.27 -13.54
C GLU A 321 -22.25 1.19 -13.74
N ILE A 322 -21.08 1.55 -13.22
CA ILE A 322 -20.43 2.82 -13.56
C ILE A 322 -19.89 2.66 -14.99
N THR A 323 -20.72 2.97 -15.98
CA THR A 323 -20.25 3.18 -17.35
C THR A 323 -19.51 4.52 -17.41
N GLU A 324 -18.20 4.47 -17.60
CA GLU A 324 -17.43 5.64 -18.02
C GLU A 324 -17.92 6.06 -19.41
N LYS A 325 -18.65 7.18 -19.49
CA LYS A 325 -18.86 7.87 -20.76
C LYS A 325 -17.64 8.73 -21.07
N SER A 326 -17.16 8.53 -22.30
CA SER A 326 -16.10 9.20 -23.06
C SER A 326 -15.90 10.68 -22.81
#